data_AF-A0A523UQY5-F1
#
_entry.id   AF-A0A523UQY5-F1
#
_cell.length_a   1.000
_cell.length_b   1.000
_cell.length_c   1.000
_cell.angle_alpha   90.00
_cell.angle_beta   90.00
_cell.angle_gamma   90.00
#
_symmetry.space_group_name_H-M   'P 1'
#
loop_
_entity.id
_entity.type
_entity.pdbx_description
1 polymer ?
#
loop_
_entity_poly.entity_id
_entity_poly.type
_entity_poly.pdbx_seq_one_letter_code
_entity_poly.pdbx_strand_id
1 'polypeptide(L)' 'TGERAWNIRRAFNLREGATRKDDTFPERTMREPVKFGDKEYSPFTQEHLTELIDDYYQERGWNSDGTISQEKLDELGLRL' A
#
# COMPACT_ATOMS: atom_id res chain seq x y z
N THR A 1 -12.90 -13.88 -6.73
CA THR A 1 -13.23 -12.43 -6.83
C THR A 1 -11.94 -11.63 -6.95
N GLY A 2 -12.04 -10.35 -7.33
CA GLY A 2 -10.87 -9.47 -7.44
C GLY A 2 -10.14 -9.29 -6.10
N GLU A 3 -10.87 -9.12 -5.00
CA GLU A 3 -10.30 -8.93 -3.66
C GLU A 3 -9.48 -10.14 -3.18
N ARG A 4 -10.01 -11.35 -3.37
CA ARG A 4 -9.28 -12.58 -3.02
C ARG A 4 -7.99 -12.72 -3.81
N ALA A 5 -8.02 -12.44 -5.12
CA ALA A 5 -6.82 -12.47 -5.95
C ALA A 5 -5.77 -11.44 -5.53
N TRP A 6 -6.21 -10.25 -5.08
CA TRP A 6 -5.34 -9.21 -4.57
C TRP A 6 -4.62 -9.62 -3.29
N ASN A 7 -5.34 -10.24 -2.35
CA ASN A 7 -4.76 -10.74 -1.10
C ASN A 7 -3.77 -11.90 -1.34
N ILE A 8 -4.07 -12.80 -2.28
CA ILE A 8 -3.12 -13.86 -2.67
C ILE A 8 -1.82 -13.26 -3.23
N ARG A 9 -1.91 -12.22 -4.07
CA ARG A 9 -0.73 -11.52 -4.59
C ARG A 9 0.07 -10.86 -3.48
N ARG A 10 -0.59 -10.20 -2.52
CA ARG A 10 0.10 -9.61 -1.37
C ARG A 10 0.82 -10.68 -0.56
N ALA A 11 0.16 -11.78 -0.24
CA ALA A 11 0.75 -12.89 0.51
C ALA A 11 1.98 -13.49 -0.19
N PHE A 12 1.90 -13.68 -1.52
CA PHE A 12 3.05 -14.10 -2.31
C PHE A 12 4.22 -13.10 -2.17
N ASN A 13 3.97 -11.80 -2.37
CA ASN A 13 5.03 -10.79 -2.26
C ASN A 13 5.66 -10.73 -0.86
N LEU A 14 4.85 -10.82 0.20
CA LEU A 14 5.32 -10.86 1.58
C LEU A 14 6.22 -12.09 1.82
N ARG A 15 5.84 -13.26 1.30
CA ARG A 15 6.65 -14.48 1.37
C ARG A 15 8.00 -14.32 0.65
N GLU A 16 8.03 -13.61 -0.46
CA GLU A 16 9.26 -13.32 -1.21
C GLU A 16 10.08 -12.18 -0.60
N GLY A 17 9.68 -11.63 0.56
CA GLY A 17 10.44 -10.65 1.32
C GLY A 17 10.03 -9.20 1.11
N ALA A 18 8.93 -8.92 0.40
CA ALA A 18 8.38 -7.57 0.35
C ALA A 18 7.90 -7.15 1.76
N THR A 19 8.09 -5.88 2.07
CA THR A 19 7.73 -5.29 3.35
C THR A 19 6.98 -3.97 3.14
N ARG A 20 6.41 -3.42 4.21
CA ARG A 20 5.84 -2.06 4.18
C ARG A 20 6.81 -0.99 3.64
N LYS A 21 8.13 -1.17 3.77
CA LYS A 21 9.11 -0.19 3.28
C LYS A 21 9.16 -0.11 1.75
N ASP A 22 8.73 -1.18 1.07
CA ASP A 22 8.71 -1.26 -0.38
C ASP A 22 7.45 -0.64 -0.98
N ASP A 23 6.42 -0.42 -0.16
CA ASP A 23 5.18 0.27 -0.54
C ASP A 23 5.44 1.78 -0.50
N THR A 24 6.14 2.30 -1.51
CA THR A 24 6.55 3.71 -1.60
C THR A 24 6.45 4.27 -3.02
N PHE A 25 6.63 5.59 -3.16
CA PHE A 25 6.72 6.26 -4.45
C PHE A 25 8.17 6.47 -4.90
N PRO A 26 8.42 6.62 -6.22
CA PRO A 26 9.72 7.05 -6.71
C PRO A 26 10.15 8.40 -6.10
N GLU A 27 11.46 8.57 -5.85
CA GLU A 27 12.00 9.79 -5.23
C GLU A 27 11.56 11.09 -5.93
N ARG A 28 11.42 11.04 -7.26
CA ARG A 28 10.97 12.17 -8.07
C ARG A 28 9.62 12.72 -7.59
N THR A 29 8.67 11.84 -7.31
CA THR A 29 7.33 12.22 -6.83
C THR A 29 7.37 12.90 -5.46
N MET A 30 8.39 12.59 -4.66
CA MET A 30 8.57 13.10 -3.30
C MET A 30 9.42 14.37 -3.23
N ARG A 31 10.13 14.74 -4.31
CA ARG A 31 11.10 15.84 -4.32
C ARG A 31 10.82 16.92 -5.35
N GLU A 32 10.21 16.58 -6.48
CA GLU A 32 10.03 17.51 -7.58
C GLU A 32 8.55 17.95 -7.68
N PRO A 33 8.28 19.27 -7.75
CA PRO A 33 6.93 19.75 -8.00
C PRO A 33 6.49 19.37 -9.42
N VAL A 34 5.21 19.01 -9.57
CA VAL A 34 4.65 18.64 -10.86
C VAL A 34 3.92 19.84 -11.45
N LYS A 35 4.32 20.26 -12.66
CA LYS A 35 3.59 21.27 -13.44
C LYS A 35 2.58 20.61 -14.36
N PHE A 36 1.34 21.09 -14.33
CA PHE A 36 0.29 20.65 -15.23
C PHE A 36 -0.53 21.87 -15.68
N GLY A 37 -0.33 22.29 -16.94
CA GLY A 37 -0.83 23.56 -17.44
C GLY A 37 -0.22 24.73 -16.65
N ASP A 38 -1.07 25.68 -16.25
CA ASP A 38 -0.66 26.85 -15.45
C ASP A 38 -0.59 26.56 -13.95
N LYS A 39 -0.82 25.32 -13.52
CA LYS A 39 -0.80 24.91 -12.11
C LYS A 39 0.49 24.17 -11.76
N GLU A 40 1.01 24.46 -10.57
CA GLU A 40 2.12 23.74 -9.95
C GLU A 40 1.59 23.01 -8.71
N TYR A 41 1.88 21.71 -8.61
CA TYR A 41 1.51 20.86 -7.49
C TYR A 41 2.76 20.54 -6.68
N SER A 42 2.70 20.76 -5.38
CA SER A 42 3.78 20.42 -4.46
C SER A 42 4.11 18.92 -4.51
N PRO A 43 5.37 18.54 -4.27
CA PRO A 43 5.74 17.15 -4.10
C PRO A 43 4.95 16.49 -2.97
N PHE A 44 4.80 15.17 -3.03
CA PHE A 44 4.20 14.41 -1.94
C PHE A 44 5.18 14.33 -0.76
N THR A 45 4.71 14.50 0.47
CA THR A 45 5.56 14.41 1.67
C THR A 45 5.61 12.98 2.20
N GLN A 46 6.66 12.65 2.96
CA GLN A 46 6.79 11.32 3.57
C GLN A 46 5.67 11.05 4.58
N GLU A 47 5.23 12.10 5.27
CA GLU A 47 4.12 12.05 6.23
C GLU A 47 2.81 11.70 5.50
N HIS A 48 2.47 12.42 4.42
CA HIS A 48 1.27 12.11 3.63
C HIS A 48 1.32 10.70 3.03
N LEU A 49 2.49 10.22 2.61
CA LEU A 49 2.64 8.86 2.10
C LEU A 49 2.39 7.83 3.20
N THR A 50 2.89 8.08 4.41
CA THR A 50 2.71 7.18 5.54
C THR A 50 1.23 7.08 5.91
N GLU A 51 0.53 8.21 6.01
CA GLU A 51 -0.91 8.27 6.25
C GLU A 51 -1.71 7.54 5.17
N LEU A 52 -1.39 7.77 3.89
CA LEU A 52 -2.06 7.10 2.77
C LEU A 52 -1.89 5.57 2.82
N ILE A 53 -0.71 5.08 3.19
CA ILE A 53 -0.45 3.65 3.33
C ILE A 53 -1.22 3.05 4.50
N ASP A 54 -1.26 3.76 5.63
CA ASP A 54 -2.02 3.33 6.82
C ASP A 54 -3.51 3.21 6.53
N ASP A 55 -4.09 4.25 5.94
CA ASP A 55 -5.50 4.27 5.53
C ASP A 55 -5.79 3.13 4.56
N TYR A 56 -4.91 2.93 3.57
CA TYR A 56 -5.07 1.84 2.59
C TYR A 56 -5.01 0.45 3.24
N TYR A 57 -4.13 0.23 4.22
CA TYR A 57 -4.07 -1.05 4.93
C TYR A 57 -5.30 -1.29 5.77
N GLN A 58 -5.78 -0.27 6.47
CA GLN A 58 -7.01 -0.34 7.25
C GLN A 58 -8.21 -0.73 6.36
N GLU A 59 -8.39 -0.05 5.22
CA GLU A 59 -9.47 -0.33 4.27
C GLU A 59 -9.35 -1.73 3.64
N ARG A 60 -8.13 -2.28 3.56
CA ARG A 60 -7.89 -3.66 3.08
C ARG A 60 -8.08 -4.73 4.16
N GLY A 61 -8.24 -4.35 5.42
CA GLY A 61 -8.21 -5.28 6.56
C GLY A 61 -6.82 -5.89 6.77
N TRP A 62 -5.76 -5.12 6.50
CA TRP A 62 -4.37 -5.50 6.73
C TRP A 62 -3.86 -4.89 8.04
N ASN A 63 -2.80 -5.49 8.58
CA ASN A 63 -2.11 -4.99 9.75
C ASN A 63 -1.23 -3.77 9.37
N SER A 64 -0.84 -2.98 10.37
CA SER A 64 0.01 -1.80 10.16
C SER A 64 1.41 -2.12 9.65
N ASP A 65 1.88 -3.37 9.75
CA ASP A 65 3.13 -3.82 9.13
C ASP A 65 2.98 -4.23 7.66
N GLY A 66 1.75 -4.17 7.12
CA GLY A 66 1.40 -4.53 5.75
C GLY A 66 1.11 -6.02 5.54
N THR A 67 1.07 -6.83 6.61
CA THR A 67 0.60 -8.22 6.56
C THR A 67 -0.92 -8.31 6.51
N ILE A 68 -1.45 -9.41 5.97
CA ILE A 68 -2.90 -9.62 5.89
C ILE A 68 -3.38 -10.11 7.26
N SER A 69 -4.42 -9.50 7.82
CA SER A 69 -4.97 -9.92 9.12
C SER A 69 -5.61 -11.30 9.04
N GLN A 70 -5.63 -12.03 10.17
CA GLN A 70 -6.29 -13.33 10.23
C GLN A 70 -7.79 -13.23 9.91
N GLU A 71 -8.45 -12.17 10.38
CA GLU A 71 -9.87 -11.91 10.10
C GLU A 71 -10.13 -11.82 8.59
N LYS A 72 -9.31 -11.05 7.86
CA LYS A 72 -9.44 -10.93 6.41
C LYS A 72 -9.12 -12.25 5.67
N LEU A 73 -8.19 -13.06 6.18
CA LEU A 73 -7.92 -14.39 5.63
C LEU A 73 -9.13 -15.32 5.78
N ASP A 74 -9.74 -15.34 6.96
CA ASP A 74 -10.90 -16.17 7.27
C ASP A 74 -12.12 -15.73 6.43
N GLU A 75 -12.38 -14.42 6.33
CA GLU A 75 -13.44 -13.83 5.49
C GLU A 75 -13.31 -14.28 4.02
N LEU A 76 -12.09 -14.32 3.49
CA LEU A 76 -11.81 -14.69 2.09
C LEU A 76 -11.62 -16.19 1.87
N GLY A 77 -11.73 -17.01 2.93
CA GLY A 77 -11.49 -18.45 2.87
C GLY A 77 -10.07 -18.80 2.42
N LEU A 78 -9.07 -18.02 2.85
CA LEU A 78 -7.66 -18.24 2.57
C LEU A 78 -6.98 -18.87 3.79
N ARG A 79 -6.13 -19.88 3.55
CA ARG A 79 -5.23 -20.44 4.55
C ARG A 79 -3.81 -20.25 4.03
N LEU A 80 -3.12 -19.25 4.56
CA LEU A 80 -1.80 -18.80 4.12
C LEU A 80 -0.76 -19.01 5.22
#